data_AF-A0A3M1ZFR9-F1
#
_entry.id   AF-A0A3M1ZFR9-F1
#
_cell.length_a   1.000
_cell.length_b   1.000
_cell.length_c   1.000
_cell.angle_alpha   90.00
_cell.angle_beta   90.00
_cell.angle_gamma   90.00
#
_symmetry.space_group_name_H-M   'P 1'
#
loop_
_entity.id
_entity.type
_entity.pdbx_description
1 polymer ?
#
loop_
_entity_poly.entity_id
_entity_poly.type
_entity_poly.pdbx_seq_one_letter_code
_entity_poly.pdbx_strand_id
1 'polypeptide(L)'
;MEVHFGHRRSREGWWSFETHPRMERTKRRIYDRCLPCLTALLEQLEQGVDAVDLPFAWDCWKVVAVAPDEETCMALLGGVAEEHPDLYLFGKLGGRRERFGTSALVLHADTAAERDRLLAALEETASRLAPGVRVHLARACADPYADLLGPWEEWTRPCPIRNPDAVPRIMRRLRELLYRAS
;
A
#
# COMPACT_ATOMS: atom_id res chain seq x y z
N MET A 1 -6.72 -6.32 -20.86
CA MET A 1 -7.67 -5.69 -19.90
C MET A 1 -7.32 -4.21 -19.75
N GLU A 2 -8.28 -3.29 -19.69
CA GLU A 2 -7.98 -1.85 -19.53
C GLU A 2 -7.73 -1.50 -18.06
N VAL A 3 -6.76 -0.63 -17.78
CA VAL A 3 -6.46 -0.10 -16.44
C VAL A 3 -6.78 1.39 -16.41
N HIS A 4 -7.62 1.81 -15.47
CA HIS A 4 -8.07 3.19 -15.33
C HIS A 4 -7.36 3.88 -14.18
N PHE A 5 -6.95 5.14 -14.39
CA PHE A 5 -6.28 5.96 -13.39
C PHE A 5 -7.23 6.97 -12.77
N GLY A 6 -7.02 7.25 -11.48
CA GLY A 6 -7.75 8.31 -10.79
C GLY A 6 -7.40 9.69 -11.36
N HIS A 7 -8.38 10.59 -11.40
CA HIS A 7 -8.22 11.92 -12.00
C HIS A 7 -7.19 12.83 -11.31
N ARG A 8 -6.81 12.54 -10.07
CA ARG A 8 -5.92 13.39 -9.28
C ARG A 8 -4.79 12.58 -8.69
N ARG A 9 -3.59 13.13 -8.82
CA ARG A 9 -2.41 12.70 -8.08
C ARG A 9 -2.53 13.15 -6.62
N SER A 10 -2.13 12.29 -5.69
CA SER A 10 -2.06 12.68 -4.27
C SER A 10 -0.97 13.73 -4.07
N ARG A 11 -1.01 14.46 -2.93
CA ARG A 11 0.05 15.43 -2.57
C ARG A 11 1.44 14.78 -2.48
N GLU A 12 1.46 13.49 -2.18
CA GLU A 12 2.67 12.67 -2.07
C GLU A 12 3.07 12.02 -3.40
N GLY A 13 2.47 12.43 -4.52
CA GLY A 13 2.89 11.99 -5.84
C GLY A 13 2.33 10.62 -6.27
N TRP A 14 1.26 10.13 -5.66
CA TRP A 14 0.66 8.84 -6.03
C TRP A 14 -0.53 8.98 -6.98
N TRP A 15 -0.55 8.14 -8.01
CA TRP A 15 -1.74 7.83 -8.79
C TRP A 15 -2.40 6.58 -8.22
N SER A 16 -3.72 6.60 -8.09
CA SER A 16 -4.50 5.38 -7.87
C SER A 16 -4.87 4.78 -9.23
N PHE A 17 -4.89 3.46 -9.36
CA PHE A 17 -5.39 2.78 -10.56
C PHE A 17 -6.29 1.60 -10.20
N GLU A 18 -7.14 1.20 -11.16
CA GLU A 18 -8.03 0.06 -11.05
C GLU A 18 -8.51 -0.44 -12.43
N THR A 19 -8.71 -1.75 -12.60
CA THR A 19 -9.27 -2.33 -13.83
C THR A 19 -10.76 -2.08 -13.99
N HIS A 20 -11.45 -1.67 -12.93
CA HIS A 20 -12.83 -1.20 -12.98
C HIS A 20 -12.90 0.33 -13.17
N PRO A 21 -13.65 0.84 -14.17
CA PRO A 21 -13.63 2.25 -14.57
C PRO A 21 -14.11 3.21 -13.49
N ARG A 22 -14.92 2.73 -12.52
CA ARG A 22 -15.45 3.57 -11.43
C ARG A 22 -14.62 3.53 -10.14
N MET A 23 -13.49 2.81 -10.14
CA MET A 23 -12.62 2.62 -8.98
C MET A 23 -13.37 2.09 -7.74
N GLU A 24 -14.29 1.14 -7.94
CA GLU A 24 -15.21 0.70 -6.88
C GLU A 24 -14.47 0.01 -5.74
N ARG A 25 -13.50 -0.85 -6.06
CA ARG A 25 -12.72 -1.58 -5.07
C ARG A 25 -11.78 -0.66 -4.30
N THR A 26 -11.16 0.32 -4.97
CA THR A 26 -10.34 1.34 -4.34
C THR A 26 -11.15 2.19 -3.36
N LYS A 27 -12.31 2.69 -3.79
CA LYS A 27 -13.22 3.48 -2.93
C LYS A 27 -13.69 2.65 -1.74
N ARG A 28 -14.18 1.43 -1.99
CA ARG A 28 -14.62 0.51 -0.94
C ARG A 28 -13.51 0.24 0.07
N ARG A 29 -12.29 -0.07 -0.39
CA ARG A 29 -11.14 -0.33 0.51
C ARG A 29 -10.80 0.87 1.38
N ILE A 30 -10.96 2.10 0.88
CA ILE A 30 -10.73 3.32 1.68
C ILE A 30 -11.69 3.37 2.87
N TYR A 31 -12.99 3.21 2.63
CA TYR A 31 -14.02 3.35 3.67
C TYR A 31 -14.14 2.11 4.58
N ASP A 32 -13.99 0.91 4.02
CA ASP A 32 -14.25 -0.34 4.75
C ASP A 32 -13.00 -0.90 5.45
N ARG A 33 -11.79 -0.51 5.00
CA ARG A 33 -10.53 -1.00 5.59
C ARG A 33 -9.63 0.13 6.06
N CYS A 34 -9.27 1.07 5.19
CA CYS A 34 -8.24 2.07 5.52
C CYS A 34 -8.69 3.02 6.63
N LEU A 35 -9.90 3.56 6.54
CA LEU A 35 -10.43 4.49 7.54
C LEU A 35 -10.59 3.79 8.91
N PRO A 36 -11.29 2.64 9.04
CA PRO A 36 -11.35 1.89 10.29
C PRO A 36 -9.98 1.51 10.86
N CYS A 37 -9.03 1.13 9.99
CA CYS A 37 -7.67 0.77 10.38
C CYS A 37 -6.92 1.94 11.06
N LEU A 38 -7.01 3.14 10.49
CA LEU A 38 -6.33 4.32 11.03
C LEU A 38 -7.05 4.86 12.28
N THR A 39 -8.39 4.81 12.31
CA THR A 39 -9.18 5.16 13.49
C THR A 39 -8.86 4.25 14.67
N ALA A 40 -8.90 2.92 14.47
CA ALA A 40 -8.60 1.96 15.52
C ALA A 40 -7.16 2.07 16.04
N LEU A 41 -6.20 2.43 15.18
CA LEU A 41 -4.83 2.71 15.64
C LEU A 41 -4.79 3.97 16.51
N LEU A 42 -5.45 5.05 16.10
CA LEU A 42 -5.49 6.29 16.88
C LEU A 42 -6.10 6.05 18.26
N GLU A 43 -7.24 5.36 18.32
CA GLU A 43 -7.93 5.04 19.58
C GLU A 43 -7.05 4.24 20.54
N GLN A 44 -6.33 3.23 20.04
CA GLN A 44 -5.40 2.45 20.85
C GLN A 44 -4.24 3.29 21.38
N LEU A 45 -3.67 4.17 20.55
CA LEU A 45 -2.61 5.08 20.98
C LEU A 45 -3.09 6.09 22.02
N GLU A 46 -4.34 6.55 21.94
CA GLU A 46 -4.96 7.44 22.94
C GLU A 46 -5.16 6.75 24.30
N GLN A 47 -5.28 5.42 24.32
CA GLN A 47 -5.36 4.63 25.56
C GLN A 47 -3.99 4.41 26.22
N GLY A 48 -2.88 4.77 25.56
CA GLY A 48 -1.53 4.60 26.11
C GLY A 48 -1.09 3.15 26.22
N VAL A 49 -1.54 2.28 25.30
CA VAL A 49 -1.16 0.86 25.27
C VAL A 49 0.30 0.67 24.88
N ASP A 50 0.96 -0.36 25.45
CA ASP A 50 2.33 -0.74 25.08
C ASP A 50 2.38 -1.65 23.83
N ALA A 51 1.24 -2.18 23.42
CA ALA A 51 1.09 -3.03 22.24
C ALA A 51 -0.26 -2.76 21.56
N VAL A 52 -0.27 -2.79 20.23
CA VAL A 52 -1.46 -2.54 19.42
C VAL A 52 -1.97 -3.84 18.80
N ASP A 53 -3.29 -4.01 18.77
CA ASP A 53 -3.94 -4.97 17.89
C ASP A 53 -3.98 -4.43 16.45
N LEU A 54 -3.90 -5.35 15.49
CA LEU A 54 -3.75 -5.07 14.06
C LEU A 54 -4.90 -5.67 13.22
N PRO A 55 -6.18 -5.43 13.55
CA PRO A 55 -7.29 -6.15 12.92
C PRO A 55 -7.38 -5.99 11.41
N PHE A 56 -7.06 -4.80 10.90
CA PHE A 56 -7.07 -4.51 9.46
C PHE A 56 -5.67 -4.53 8.85
N ALA A 57 -4.66 -4.11 9.60
CA ALA A 57 -3.29 -3.98 9.13
C ALA A 57 -2.63 -5.34 8.89
N TRP A 58 -2.98 -6.36 9.68
CA TRP A 58 -2.42 -7.71 9.59
C TRP A 58 -2.61 -8.34 8.21
N ASP A 59 -3.81 -8.21 7.64
CA ASP A 59 -4.18 -8.78 6.34
C ASP A 59 -4.22 -7.74 5.22
N CYS A 60 -3.57 -6.58 5.40
CA CYS A 60 -3.52 -5.53 4.39
C CYS A 60 -2.32 -5.73 3.45
N TRP A 61 -2.46 -6.69 2.54
CA TRP A 61 -1.39 -7.12 1.64
C TRP A 61 -1.17 -6.17 0.46
N LYS A 62 0.10 -6.08 0.07
CA LYS A 62 0.59 -5.34 -1.10
C LYS A 62 1.71 -6.13 -1.77
N VAL A 63 1.74 -6.11 -3.09
CA VAL A 63 2.87 -6.56 -3.91
C VAL A 63 3.49 -5.31 -4.52
N VAL A 64 4.79 -5.12 -4.32
CA VAL A 64 5.48 -3.87 -4.64
C VAL A 64 6.64 -4.14 -5.57
N ALA A 65 6.68 -3.43 -6.70
CA ALA A 65 7.87 -3.31 -7.55
C ALA A 65 8.44 -1.90 -7.41
N VAL A 66 9.73 -1.79 -7.12
CA VAL A 66 10.45 -0.51 -7.13
C VAL A 66 11.28 -0.44 -8.40
N ALA A 67 10.97 0.57 -9.21
CA ALA A 67 11.55 0.75 -10.53
C ALA A 67 12.30 2.10 -10.64
N PRO A 68 13.15 2.29 -11.66
CA PRO A 68 13.88 3.54 -11.85
C PRO A 68 12.96 4.75 -12.10
N ASP A 69 11.82 4.55 -12.74
CA ASP A 69 10.93 5.63 -13.16
C ASP A 69 9.46 5.18 -13.28
N GLU A 70 8.57 6.14 -13.49
CA GLU A 70 7.13 5.88 -13.68
C GLU A 70 6.85 5.13 -14.98
N GLU A 71 7.63 5.34 -16.04
CA GLU A 71 7.46 4.65 -17.32
C GLU A 71 7.66 3.14 -17.16
N THR A 72 8.69 2.73 -16.43
CA THR A 72 8.94 1.33 -16.08
C THR A 72 7.79 0.77 -15.24
N CYS A 73 7.28 1.52 -14.25
CA CYS A 73 6.10 1.10 -13.49
C CYS A 73 4.85 0.92 -14.38
N MET A 74 4.65 1.80 -15.35
CA MET A 74 3.54 1.72 -16.31
C MET A 74 3.70 0.52 -17.25
N ALA A 75 4.91 0.25 -17.72
CA ALA A 75 5.22 -0.92 -18.55
C ALA A 75 4.97 -2.23 -17.80
N LEU A 76 5.37 -2.32 -16.52
CA LEU A 76 5.07 -3.47 -15.67
C LEU A 76 3.57 -3.66 -15.45
N LEU A 77 2.84 -2.58 -15.14
CA LEU A 77 1.39 -2.64 -14.94
C LEU A 77 0.66 -3.05 -16.23
N GLY A 78 1.09 -2.52 -17.38
CA GLY A 78 0.57 -2.89 -18.70
C GLY A 78 0.83 -4.35 -19.04
N GLY A 79 2.06 -4.83 -18.81
CA GLY A 79 2.44 -6.22 -19.02
C GLY A 79 1.58 -7.19 -18.19
N VAL A 80 1.42 -6.92 -16.88
CA VAL A 80 0.54 -7.75 -16.04
C VAL A 80 -0.90 -7.74 -16.54
N ALA A 81 -1.42 -6.59 -16.98
CA ALA A 81 -2.80 -6.47 -17.48
C ALA A 81 -3.02 -7.15 -18.85
N GLU A 82 -1.97 -7.33 -19.65
CA GLU A 82 -1.97 -8.01 -20.93
C GLU A 82 -1.83 -9.53 -20.76
N GLU A 83 -0.85 -9.96 -19.95
CA GLU A 83 -0.50 -11.37 -19.73
C GLU A 83 -1.48 -12.09 -18.81
N HIS A 84 -2.07 -11.37 -17.84
CA HIS A 84 -2.98 -11.93 -16.83
C HIS A 84 -4.33 -11.19 -16.81
N PRO A 85 -5.12 -11.28 -17.90
CA PRO A 85 -6.39 -10.56 -18.04
C PRO A 85 -7.48 -11.01 -17.05
N ASP A 86 -7.29 -12.14 -16.36
CA ASP A 86 -8.18 -12.66 -15.32
C ASP A 86 -7.94 -12.03 -13.94
N LEU A 87 -6.81 -11.35 -13.74
CA LEU A 87 -6.48 -10.70 -12.47
C LEU A 87 -7.20 -9.36 -12.33
N TYR A 88 -7.74 -9.10 -11.14
CA TYR A 88 -8.27 -7.78 -10.82
C TYR A 88 -7.13 -6.89 -10.29
N LEU A 89 -6.71 -5.90 -11.07
CA LEU A 89 -5.61 -5.02 -10.69
C LEU A 89 -6.16 -3.73 -10.09
N PHE A 90 -5.67 -3.38 -8.91
CA PHE A 90 -5.92 -2.09 -8.29
C PHE A 90 -4.78 -1.76 -7.34
N GLY A 91 -4.53 -0.47 -7.13
CA GLY A 91 -3.36 -0.09 -6.37
C GLY A 91 -2.93 1.35 -6.55
N LYS A 92 -1.62 1.56 -6.37
CA LYS A 92 -0.99 2.88 -6.51
C LYS A 92 0.27 2.80 -7.34
N LEU A 93 0.54 3.87 -8.08
CA LEU A 93 1.76 4.06 -8.87
C LEU A 93 2.35 5.44 -8.56
N GLY A 94 3.66 5.52 -8.41
CA GLY A 94 4.38 6.76 -8.14
C GLY A 94 5.20 6.68 -6.85
N GLY A 95 5.33 7.80 -6.14
CA GLY A 95 6.10 7.80 -4.91
C GLY A 95 6.48 9.19 -4.41
N ARG A 96 6.81 9.28 -3.12
CA ARG A 96 7.03 10.54 -2.39
C ARG A 96 8.44 11.12 -2.56
N ARG A 97 9.22 10.67 -3.54
CA ARG A 97 10.69 10.83 -3.50
C ARG A 97 11.34 11.00 -4.87
N GLU A 98 11.02 12.10 -5.56
CA GLU A 98 11.80 12.60 -6.71
C GLU A 98 13.31 12.65 -6.40
N ARG A 99 13.70 12.90 -5.14
CA ARG A 99 15.09 12.97 -4.67
C ARG A 99 15.91 11.67 -4.85
N PHE A 100 15.26 10.50 -4.94
CA PHE A 100 15.94 9.21 -5.02
C PHE A 100 15.86 8.56 -6.41
N GLY A 101 15.26 9.24 -7.39
CA GLY A 101 15.19 8.76 -8.77
C GLY A 101 14.59 7.36 -8.91
N THR A 102 13.55 7.04 -8.12
CA THR A 102 12.84 5.76 -8.17
C THR A 102 11.34 5.98 -8.01
N SER A 103 10.56 5.11 -8.66
CA SER A 103 9.10 5.03 -8.57
C SER A 103 8.68 3.67 -8.05
N ALA A 104 7.45 3.54 -7.57
CA ALA A 104 6.90 2.26 -7.11
C ALA A 104 5.56 1.96 -7.77
N LEU A 105 5.40 0.69 -8.18
CA LEU A 105 4.12 0.08 -8.50
C LEU A 105 3.69 -0.75 -7.29
N VAL A 106 2.53 -0.43 -6.74
CA VAL A 106 1.96 -1.09 -5.55
C VAL A 106 0.62 -1.71 -5.96
N LEU A 107 0.58 -3.03 -6.11
CA LEU A 107 -0.64 -3.79 -6.30
C LEU A 107 -1.24 -4.14 -4.93
N HIS A 108 -2.51 -3.83 -4.76
CA HIS A 108 -3.26 -4.16 -3.55
C HIS A 108 -3.87 -5.56 -3.66
N ALA A 109 -3.77 -6.34 -2.58
CA ALA A 109 -4.47 -7.61 -2.45
C ALA A 109 -5.35 -7.57 -1.20
N ASP A 110 -6.54 -8.16 -1.27
CA ASP A 110 -7.45 -8.27 -0.11
C ASP A 110 -7.29 -9.61 0.61
N THR A 111 -6.74 -10.63 -0.06
CA THR A 111 -6.50 -11.97 0.50
C THR A 111 -5.07 -12.46 0.22
N ALA A 112 -4.59 -13.44 0.99
CA ALA A 112 -3.30 -14.08 0.76
C ALA A 112 -3.25 -14.79 -0.62
N ALA A 113 -4.32 -15.47 -1.02
CA ALA A 113 -4.39 -16.12 -2.33
C ALA A 113 -4.35 -15.14 -3.50
N GLU A 114 -4.94 -13.95 -3.36
CA GLU A 114 -4.82 -12.87 -4.34
C GLU A 114 -3.41 -12.28 -4.35
N ARG A 115 -2.81 -12.06 -3.17
CA ARG A 115 -1.42 -11.61 -3.03
C ARG A 115 -0.46 -12.55 -3.76
N ASP A 116 -0.59 -13.86 -3.58
CA ASP A 116 0.32 -14.83 -4.16
C ASP A 116 0.21 -14.87 -5.70
N ARG A 117 -1.02 -14.76 -6.23
CA ARG A 117 -1.25 -14.65 -7.67
C ARG A 117 -0.67 -13.35 -8.26
N LEU A 118 -0.87 -12.22 -7.59
CA LEU A 118 -0.32 -10.93 -8.02
C LEU A 118 1.21 -10.90 -7.92
N LEU A 119 1.79 -11.57 -6.92
CA LEU A 119 3.24 -11.69 -6.75
C LEU A 119 3.84 -12.46 -7.92
N ALA A 120 3.32 -13.66 -8.20
CA ALA A 120 3.80 -14.48 -9.31
C ALA A 120 3.70 -13.76 -10.65
N ALA A 121 2.55 -13.14 -10.94
CA ALA A 121 2.34 -12.37 -12.16
C ALA A 121 3.31 -11.19 -12.29
N LEU A 122 3.50 -10.40 -11.23
CA LEU A 122 4.39 -9.26 -11.29
C LEU A 122 5.86 -9.68 -11.37
N GLU A 123 6.27 -10.77 -10.71
CA GLU A 123 7.62 -11.33 -10.81
C GLU A 123 7.92 -11.83 -12.22
N GLU A 124 6.99 -12.57 -12.83
CA GLU A 124 7.10 -13.04 -14.21
C GLU A 124 7.25 -11.86 -15.18
N THR A 125 6.32 -10.91 -15.15
CA THR A 125 6.38 -9.71 -15.99
C THR A 125 7.66 -8.89 -15.74
N ALA A 126 8.08 -8.71 -14.49
CA ALA A 126 9.30 -7.95 -14.16
C ALA A 126 10.57 -8.62 -14.68
N SER A 127 10.66 -9.95 -14.60
CA SER A 127 11.81 -10.70 -15.11
C SER A 127 12.02 -10.51 -16.62
N ARG A 128 10.94 -10.25 -17.35
CA ARG A 128 10.91 -10.09 -18.81
C ARG A 128 11.08 -8.64 -19.25
N LEU A 129 10.33 -7.72 -18.64
CA LEU A 129 10.25 -6.32 -19.08
C LEU A 129 11.24 -5.39 -18.39
N ALA A 130 11.63 -5.69 -17.15
CA ALA A 130 12.55 -4.85 -16.39
C ALA A 130 13.51 -5.70 -15.54
N PRO A 131 14.43 -6.46 -16.19
CA PRO A 131 15.41 -7.28 -15.46
C PRO A 131 16.18 -6.44 -14.43
N GLY A 132 16.13 -6.86 -13.16
CA GLY A 132 16.75 -6.15 -12.04
C GLY A 132 15.78 -5.35 -11.17
N VAL A 133 14.54 -5.13 -11.61
CA VAL A 133 13.47 -4.64 -10.74
C VAL A 133 13.16 -5.72 -9.71
N ARG A 134 13.19 -5.35 -8.43
CA ARG A 134 12.86 -6.24 -7.33
C ARG A 134 11.38 -6.11 -6.97
N VAL A 135 10.68 -7.23 -7.06
CA VAL A 135 9.32 -7.40 -6.54
C VAL A 135 9.41 -7.92 -5.12
N HIS A 136 8.60 -7.36 -4.21
CA HIS A 136 8.55 -7.81 -2.83
C HIS A 136 7.16 -7.62 -2.23
N LEU A 137 6.91 -8.31 -1.13
CA LEU A 137 5.69 -8.15 -0.36
C LEU A 137 5.81 -7.01 0.63
N ALA A 138 4.70 -6.33 0.87
CA ALA A 138 4.55 -5.39 1.95
C ALA A 138 3.19 -5.58 2.66
N ARG A 139 3.16 -5.25 3.95
CA ARG A 139 1.95 -5.30 4.77
C ARG A 139 1.63 -3.94 5.35
N ALA A 140 0.33 -3.63 5.40
CA ALA A 140 -0.23 -2.39 5.91
C ALA A 140 0.39 -1.12 5.27
N CYS A 141 0.04 0.04 5.78
CA CYS A 141 0.66 1.29 5.33
C CYS A 141 2.00 1.45 6.06
N ALA A 142 3.08 1.73 5.33
CA ALA A 142 4.39 1.97 5.94
C ALA A 142 4.33 3.14 6.95
N ASP A 143 3.69 4.25 6.58
CA ASP A 143 3.25 5.28 7.52
C ASP A 143 1.77 5.01 7.84
N PRO A 144 1.38 4.78 9.11
CA PRO A 144 2.16 5.01 10.34
C PRO A 144 2.87 3.78 10.93
N TYR A 145 2.62 2.57 10.42
CA TYR A 145 2.94 1.35 11.17
C TYR A 145 4.43 1.05 11.27
N ALA A 146 5.21 1.21 10.20
CA ALA A 146 6.64 0.91 10.22
C ALA A 146 7.41 1.82 11.19
N ASP A 147 6.99 3.10 11.29
CA ASP A 147 7.59 4.06 12.22
C ASP A 147 7.34 3.69 13.69
N LEU A 148 6.25 2.99 13.99
CA LEU A 148 5.82 2.62 15.34
C LEU A 148 6.27 1.21 15.75
N LEU A 149 6.14 0.26 14.83
CA LEU A 149 6.24 -1.18 15.08
C LEU A 149 7.48 -1.82 14.43
N GLY A 150 8.21 -1.09 13.61
CA GLY A 150 9.33 -1.62 12.83
C GLY A 150 8.90 -2.47 11.62
N PRO A 151 9.82 -3.29 11.07
CA PRO A 151 9.57 -4.15 9.90
C PRO A 151 8.38 -5.08 10.12
N TRP A 152 7.52 -5.21 9.10
CA TRP A 152 6.25 -5.94 9.21
C TRP A 152 6.43 -7.45 9.34
N GLU A 153 7.57 -7.95 8.89
CA GLU A 153 8.01 -9.34 8.97
C GLU A 153 8.16 -9.79 10.42
N GLU A 154 8.39 -8.85 11.34
CA GLU A 154 8.61 -9.13 12.76
C GLU A 154 7.37 -8.83 13.64
N TRP A 155 6.25 -8.45 13.02
CA TRP A 155 5.04 -8.13 13.77
C TRP A 155 4.40 -9.38 14.38
N THR A 156 3.87 -9.22 15.59
CA THR A 156 3.03 -10.21 16.29
C THR A 156 1.61 -9.67 16.46
N ARG A 157 0.69 -10.49 16.98
CA ARG A 157 -0.67 -10.04 17.32
C ARG A 157 -1.01 -10.45 18.76
N PRO A 158 -1.06 -9.51 19.72
CA PRO A 158 -0.80 -8.06 19.59
C PRO A 158 0.66 -7.71 19.25
N CYS A 159 0.91 -6.55 18.65
CA CYS A 159 2.23 -6.09 18.23
C CYS A 159 2.79 -5.04 19.21
N PRO A 160 3.94 -5.26 19.85
CA PRO A 160 4.57 -4.27 20.72
C PRO A 160 4.90 -2.97 19.99
N ILE A 161 4.71 -1.83 20.66
CA ILE A 161 5.23 -0.54 20.20
C ILE A 161 6.74 -0.55 20.41
N ARG A 162 7.49 -0.52 19.32
CA ARG A 162 8.97 -0.52 19.36
C ARG A 162 9.58 0.87 19.44
N ASN A 163 8.81 1.88 19.02
CA ASN A 163 9.25 3.27 19.00
C ASN A 163 8.22 4.16 19.71
N PRO A 164 8.18 4.15 21.06
CA PRO A 164 7.23 4.96 21.82
C PRO A 164 7.41 6.47 21.57
N ASP A 165 8.63 6.93 21.28
CA ASP A 165 8.92 8.34 20.98
C ASP A 165 8.23 8.84 19.69
N ALA A 166 7.88 7.94 18.77
CA ALA A 166 7.14 8.29 17.56
C ALA A 166 5.64 8.52 17.81
N VAL A 167 5.09 8.04 18.94
CA VAL A 167 3.64 8.05 19.22
C VAL A 167 3.04 9.46 19.11
N PRO A 168 3.57 10.53 19.75
CA PRO A 168 2.96 11.86 19.65
C PRO A 168 2.90 12.40 18.21
N ARG A 169 3.95 12.16 17.42
CA ARG A 169 4.01 12.56 16.01
C ARG A 169 3.00 11.79 15.17
N ILE A 170 2.89 10.48 15.38
CA ILE A 170 1.97 9.59 14.66
C ILE A 170 0.53 9.96 14.98
N MET A 171 0.18 10.14 16.26
CA MET A 171 -1.15 10.56 16.68
C MET A 171 -1.55 11.90 16.05
N ARG A 172 -0.65 12.88 16.03
CA ARG A 172 -0.89 14.16 15.34
C ARG A 172 -1.19 13.94 13.86
N ARG A 173 -0.39 13.12 13.17
CA ARG A 173 -0.58 12.82 11.75
C ARG A 173 -1.90 12.10 11.48
N LEU A 174 -2.26 11.13 12.32
CA LEU A 174 -3.54 10.42 12.24
C LEU A 174 -4.72 11.39 12.41
N ARG A 175 -4.67 12.29 13.40
CA ARG A 175 -5.70 13.32 13.59
C ARG A 175 -5.82 14.27 12.40
N GLU A 176 -4.70 14.67 11.80
CA GLU A 176 -4.71 15.47 10.56
C GLU A 176 -5.38 14.71 9.41
N LEU A 177 -5.04 13.43 9.22
CA LEU A 177 -5.59 12.62 8.14
C LEU A 177 -7.09 12.32 8.33
N LEU A 178 -7.52 12.06 9.56
CA LEU A 178 -8.89 11.65 9.89
C LEU A 178 -9.85 12.84 10.02
N TYR A 179 -9.39 13.95 10.60
CA TYR A 179 -10.28 15.06 11.01
C TYR A 179 -10.05 16.37 10.25
N ARG A 180 -8.90 16.57 9.59
CA ARG A 180 -8.68 17.78 8.74
C ARG A 180 -9.09 17.60 7.29
N ALA A 181 -10.03 16.69 7.01
CA ALA A 181 -10.86 16.79 5.81
C ALA A 181 -11.99 17.80 6.05
N SER A 182 -11.64 19.07 6.24
CA SER A 182 -12.54 20.24 6.17
C SER A 182 -11.87 21.33 5.35
#